data_AF-A0A239JJI9-F1
#
_entry.id   AF-A0A239JJI9-F1
#
_cell.length_a   1.000
_cell.length_b   1.000
_cell.length_c   1.000
_cell.angle_alpha   90.00
_cell.angle_beta   90.00
_cell.angle_gamma   90.00
#
_symmetry.space_group_name_H-M   'P 1'
#
loop_
_entity.id
_entity.type
_entity.pdbx_description
1 polymer ?
#
loop_
_entity_poly.entity_id
_entity_poly.type
_entity_poly.pdbx_seq_one_letter_code
_entity_poly.pdbx_strand_id
1 'polypeptide(L)' 'MPETRLKCRNASSAAAVVAAGAGPGDPQHTVRQDGRHVVIAYANTRWPFDVAEWAALEGHASDKAAARVMTAL' A
#
# COMPACT_ATOMS: atom_id res chain seq x y z
N MET A 1 -12.34 -0.73 -10.20
CA MET A 1 -11.41 0.16 -9.48
C MET A 1 -10.00 -0.20 -9.90
N PRO A 2 -9.14 0.76 -10.25
CA PRO A 2 -7.74 0.49 -10.55
C PRO A 2 -7.02 -0.07 -9.31
N GLU A 3 -5.97 -0.87 -9.56
CA GLU A 3 -5.14 -1.49 -8.53
C GLU A 3 -3.67 -1.20 -8.80
N THR A 4 -2.89 -1.02 -7.75
CA THR A 4 -1.42 -0.97 -7.80
C THR A 4 -0.82 -1.87 -6.73
N ARG A 5 0.47 -2.20 -6.88
CA ARG A 5 1.17 -3.13 -5.99
C ARG A 5 2.36 -2.46 -5.32
N LEU A 6 2.36 -2.50 -4.00
CA LEU A 6 3.50 -2.12 -3.18
C LEU A 6 4.27 -3.38 -2.76
N LYS A 7 5.59 -3.37 -2.94
CA LYS A 7 6.46 -4.44 -2.43
C LYS A 7 6.97 -4.09 -1.04
N CYS A 8 6.53 -4.85 -0.03
CA CYS A 8 7.03 -4.73 1.33
C CYS A 8 8.31 -5.55 1.55
N ARG A 9 9.00 -5.29 2.66
CA ARG A 9 10.24 -5.99 3.04
C ARG A 9 10.00 -7.48 3.25
N ASN A 10 8.93 -7.83 3.95
CA ASN A 10 8.52 -9.20 4.24
C ASN A 10 6.99 -9.30 4.39
N ALA A 11 6.48 -10.51 4.63
CA ALA A 11 5.04 -10.75 4.78
C ALA A 11 4.45 -10.08 6.03
N SER A 12 5.19 -9.99 7.14
CA SER A 12 4.72 -9.29 8.34
C SER A 12 4.58 -7.78 8.11
N SER A 13 5.50 -7.17 7.36
CA SER A 13 5.39 -5.76 6.95
C SER A 13 4.16 -5.53 6.06
N ALA A 14 3.87 -6.46 5.14
CA ALA A 14 2.66 -6.37 4.32
C ALA A 14 1.38 -6.49 5.17
N ALA A 15 1.37 -7.38 6.17
CA ALA A 15 0.25 -7.50 7.11
C ALA A 15 0.06 -6.23 7.94
N ALA A 16 1.14 -5.58 8.39
CA ALA A 16 1.08 -4.31 9.11
C ALA A 16 0.48 -3.17 8.26
N VAL A 17 0.88 -3.07 6.99
CA VAL A 17 0.29 -2.10 6.04
C VAL A 17 -1.19 -2.37 5.79
N VAL A 18 -1.58 -3.63 5.68
CA VAL A 18 -3.00 -4.01 5.53
C VAL A 18 -3.80 -3.65 6.78
N ALA A 19 -3.25 -3.91 7.97
CA ALA A 19 -3.90 -3.56 9.24
C ALA A 19 -4.05 -2.04 9.41
N ALA A 20 -3.06 -1.25 8.99
CA ALA A 20 -3.11 0.21 9.05
C ALA A 20 -4.03 0.82 7.98
N GLY A 21 -4.05 0.24 6.77
CA GLY A 21 -4.90 0.67 5.66
C GLY A 21 -6.37 0.25 5.80
N ALA A 22 -6.66 -0.72 6.66
CA ALA A 22 -8.01 -1.14 7.03
C ALA A 22 -8.63 -0.20 8.08
N GLY A 23 -8.77 1.09 7.75
CA GLY A 23 -9.59 1.99 8.54
C GLY A 23 -11.08 1.59 8.43
N PRO A 24 -11.86 1.56 9.52
CA PRO A 24 -13.29 1.31 9.42
C PRO A 24 -13.96 2.47 8.69
N GLY A 25 -14.57 2.20 7.52
CA GLY A 25 -15.52 3.12 6.87
C GLY A 25 -15.14 3.68 5.50
N ASP A 26 -14.05 3.23 4.86
CA ASP A 26 -13.77 3.59 3.46
C ASP A 26 -14.18 2.44 2.50
N PRO A 27 -15.36 2.50 1.87
CA PRO A 27 -15.79 1.47 0.91
C PRO A 27 -15.11 1.61 -0.47
N GLN A 28 -14.35 2.68 -0.71
CA GLN A 28 -13.79 3.00 -2.03
C GLN A 28 -12.32 2.60 -2.16
N HIS A 29 -11.62 2.51 -1.04
CA HIS A 29 -10.21 2.15 -0.97
C HIS A 29 -10.04 0.84 -0.21
N THR A 30 -9.27 -0.08 -0.78
CA THR A 30 -8.96 -1.34 -0.09
C THR A 30 -7.49 -1.66 -0.17
N VAL A 31 -6.99 -2.31 0.87
CA VAL A 31 -5.60 -2.72 1.00
C VAL A 31 -5.60 -4.19 1.40
N ARG A 32 -5.06 -5.06 0.54
CA ARG A 32 -5.04 -6.51 0.78
C ARG A 32 -3.63 -7.08 0.65
N GLN A 33 -3.37 -8.12 1.42
CA GLN A 33 -2.08 -8.81 1.40
C GLN A 33 -2.00 -9.79 0.22
N ASP A 34 -0.84 -9.83 -0.43
CA ASP A 34 -0.44 -10.87 -1.40
C ASP A 34 1.02 -11.29 -1.11
N GLY A 35 1.18 -12.17 -0.11
CA GLY A 35 2.48 -12.57 0.41
C GLY A 35 3.25 -11.38 1.01
N ARG A 36 4.38 -11.01 0.39
CA ARG A 36 5.16 -9.80 0.76
C ARG A 36 4.73 -8.54 0.01
N HIS A 37 3.71 -8.63 -0.83
CA HIS A 37 3.16 -7.48 -1.54
C HIS A 37 1.86 -7.07 -0.89
N VAL A 38 1.53 -5.81 -1.11
CA VAL A 38 0.24 -5.22 -0.77
C VAL A 38 -0.39 -4.76 -2.07
N VAL A 39 -1.63 -5.18 -2.30
CA VAL A 39 -2.44 -4.68 -3.42
C VAL A 39 -3.33 -3.59 -2.88
N ILE A 40 -3.24 -2.43 -3.52
CA ILE A 40 -3.93 -1.20 -3.15
C ILE A 40 -4.95 -0.94 -4.25
N ALA A 41 -6.24 -1.13 -3.96
CA ALA A 41 -7.32 -0.71 -4.84
C ALA A 41 -7.76 0.70 -4.45
N TYR A 42 -8.00 1.55 -5.43
CA TYR A 42 -8.25 2.96 -5.17
C TYR A 42 -9.28 3.61 -6.08
N ALA A 43 -9.98 4.62 -5.56
CA ALA A 43 -10.87 5.48 -6.33
C ALA A 43 -10.19 6.82 -6.71
N ASN A 44 -9.23 7.28 -5.91
CA ASN A 44 -8.40 8.44 -6.23
C ASN A 44 -6.92 8.07 -6.20
N THR A 45 -6.11 8.75 -7.00
CA THR A 45 -4.67 8.47 -7.09
C THR A 45 -3.92 8.83 -5.82
N ARG A 46 -4.45 9.71 -4.95
CA ARG A 46 -3.81 10.11 -3.68
C ARG A 46 -3.67 8.93 -2.71
N TRP A 47 -4.67 8.06 -2.62
CA TRP A 47 -4.66 6.91 -1.71
C TRP A 47 -3.41 6.01 -1.83
N PRO A 48 -3.05 5.50 -3.02
CA PRO A 48 -1.84 4.69 -3.16
C PRO A 48 -0.54 5.47 -2.86
N PHE A 49 -0.50 6.80 -2.99
CA PHE A 49 0.64 7.60 -2.51
C PHE A 49 0.72 7.59 -0.99
N ASP A 50 -0.39 7.89 -0.30
CA ASP A 50 -0.44 7.96 1.16
C ASP A 50 -0.05 6.60 1.78
N VAL A 51 -0.54 5.48 1.22
CA VAL A 51 -0.17 4.12 1.67
C VAL A 51 1.31 3.82 1.41
N ALA A 52 1.84 4.18 0.24
CA ALA A 52 3.23 3.92 -0.11
C ALA A 52 4.22 4.75 0.72
N GLU A 53 3.90 6.02 0.95
CA GLU A 53 4.68 6.94 1.79
C GLU A 53 4.69 6.45 3.24
N TRP A 54 3.53 6.18 3.83
CA TRP A 54 3.45 5.67 5.19
C TRP A 54 4.22 4.34 5.36
N ALA A 55 4.07 3.41 4.42
CA ALA A 55 4.79 2.15 4.47
C ALA A 55 6.32 2.32 4.38
N ALA A 56 6.81 3.34 3.68
CA ALA A 56 8.25 3.65 3.64
C ALA A 56 8.72 4.28 4.97
N LEU A 57 7.97 5.26 5.50
CA LEU A 57 8.27 5.94 6.76
C LEU A 57 8.33 4.97 7.95
N GLU A 58 7.40 4.02 8.02
CA GLU A 58 7.37 2.96 9.06
C GLU A 58 8.36 1.81 8.77
N GLY A 59 9.15 1.91 7.70
CA GLY A 59 10.14 0.91 7.33
C GLY A 59 9.57 -0.42 6.83
N HIS A 60 8.28 -0.48 6.51
CA HIS A 60 7.62 -1.67 5.95
C HIS A 60 7.91 -1.89 4.47
N ALA A 61 8.20 -0.81 3.73
CA ALA A 61 8.70 -0.81 2.36
C ALA A 61 10.05 -0.09 2.28
N SER A 62 10.72 -0.18 1.13
CA SER A 62 11.85 0.70 0.83
C SER A 62 11.37 1.91 0.03
N ASP A 63 12.09 3.03 0.10
CA ASP A 63 11.78 4.23 -0.67
C ASP A 63 11.67 3.94 -2.17
N LYS A 64 12.53 3.06 -2.68
CA LYS A 64 12.48 2.60 -4.07
C LYS A 64 11.19 1.84 -4.40
N ALA A 65 10.69 1.03 -3.46
CA ALA A 65 9.43 0.31 -3.65
C ALA A 65 8.22 1.26 -3.56
N ALA A 66 8.26 2.24 -2.67
CA ALA A 66 7.24 3.28 -2.57
C ALA A 66 7.21 4.18 -3.82
N ALA A 67 8.37 4.66 -4.28
CA ALA A 67 8.49 5.47 -5.50
C ALA A 67 7.98 4.73 -6.75
N ARG A 68 8.08 3.40 -6.81
CA ARG A 68 7.51 2.63 -7.92
C ARG A 68 5.99 2.70 -7.99
N VAL A 69 5.32 2.80 -6.84
CA VAL A 69 3.87 3.02 -6.80
C VAL A 69 3.56 4.38 -7.42
N MET A 70 4.34 5.41 -7.08
CA MET A 70 4.18 6.78 -7.61
C MET A 70 4.31 6.88 -9.12
N THR A 71 5.24 6.12 -9.71
CA THR A 71 5.48 6.12 -11.17
C THR A 71 4.55 5.21 -11.96
N ALA A 72 3.74 4.39 -11.28
CA ALA A 72 2.85 3.39 -11.91
C ALA A 72 1.38 3.85 -12.01
N LEU A 73 1.09 5.06 -11.54
CA LEU A 73 -0.24 5.70 -11.53
C LEU A 73 -0.36 6.69 -12.68
#